data_AF-A0A0N8QTM7-F1
#
_entry.id   AF-A0A0N8QTM7-F1
#
_cell.length_a   1.000
_cell.length_b   1.000
_cell.length_c   1.000
_cell.angle_alpha   90.00
_cell.angle_beta   90.00
_cell.angle_gamma   90.00
#
_symmetry.space_group_name_H-M   'P 1'
#
loop_
_entity.id
_entity.type
_entity.pdbx_description
1 polymer ?
#
loop_
_entity_poly.entity_id
_entity_poly.type
_entity_poly.pdbx_seq_one_letter_code
_entity_poly.pdbx_strand_id
1 'polypeptide(L)' 'EAPQLSGDLACAVQWLHEVPDGWFPTPDGLAFTDKEGNRLIHLSKTGSQTYEARLPGGEVLILGRLAE' A
#
# COMPACT_ATOMS: atom_id res chain seq x y z
N GLU A 1 3.51 -16.21 -8.39
CA GLU A 1 2.44 -15.25 -8.67
C GLU A 1 2.52 -14.15 -7.61
N ALA A 2 2.36 -12.88 -7.98
CA ALA A 2 2.29 -11.80 -7.00
C ALA A 2 0.95 -11.93 -6.25
N PRO A 3 0.90 -11.68 -4.93
CA PRO A 3 -0.34 -11.74 -4.20
C PRO A 3 -1.31 -10.64 -4.69
N GLN A 4 -2.57 -11.02 -4.88
CA GLN A 4 -3.61 -10.12 -5.38
C GLN A 4 -4.17 -9.24 -4.25
N LEU A 5 -4.52 -7.99 -4.58
CA LEU A 5 -5.28 -7.09 -3.71
C LEU A 5 -6.78 -7.26 -3.89
N SER A 6 -7.53 -7.10 -2.80
CA SER A 6 -8.99 -7.13 -2.79
C SER A 6 -9.53 -6.09 -1.81
N GLY A 7 -10.86 -5.86 -1.84
CA GLY A 7 -11.52 -4.82 -1.05
C GLY A 7 -11.97 -3.65 -1.92
N ASP A 8 -12.13 -2.47 -1.32
CA ASP A 8 -12.49 -1.24 -2.04
C ASP A 8 -11.25 -0.55 -2.60
N LEU A 9 -10.81 -1.00 -3.77
CA LEU A 9 -9.64 -0.46 -4.45
C LEU A 9 -9.89 0.94 -5.03
N ALA A 10 -11.15 1.30 -5.31
CA ALA A 10 -11.51 2.64 -5.78
C ALA A 10 -11.33 3.70 -4.69
N CYS A 11 -11.61 3.34 -3.43
CA CYS A 11 -11.31 4.19 -2.28
C CYS A 11 -9.79 4.50 -2.18
N ALA A 12 -8.95 3.48 -2.40
CA ALA A 12 -7.50 3.62 -2.30
C ALA A 12 -6.89 4.57 -3.35
N VAL A 13 -7.54 4.76 -4.50
CA VAL A 13 -7.08 5.68 -5.57
C VAL A 13 -6.89 7.11 -5.06
N GLN A 14 -7.64 7.53 -4.04
CA GLN A 14 -7.53 8.87 -3.45
C GLN A 14 -6.12 9.20 -2.95
N TRP A 15 -5.35 8.17 -2.55
CA TRP A 15 -3.97 8.33 -2.07
C TRP A 15 -2.93 7.76 -3.03
N LEU A 16 -3.30 6.75 -3.83
CA LEU A 16 -2.36 6.02 -4.68
C LEU A 16 -2.29 6.55 -6.12
N HIS A 17 -3.15 7.49 -6.49
CA HIS A 17 -3.30 8.09 -7.83
C HIS A 17 -3.76 7.11 -8.93
N GLU A 18 -3.60 5.81 -8.74
CA GLU A 18 -4.05 4.73 -9.62
C GLU A 18 -4.64 3.57 -8.81
N VAL A 19 -5.43 2.71 -9.45
CA VAL A 19 -6.00 1.52 -8.83
C VAL A 19 -4.87 0.51 -8.59
N PRO A 20 -4.59 0.12 -7.33
CA PRO A 20 -3.59 -0.89 -7.06
C PRO A 20 -4.12 -2.28 -7.44
N ASP A 21 -3.27 -3.09 -8.06
CA ASP A 21 -3.60 -4.44 -8.55
C ASP A 21 -2.83 -5.52 -7.77
N GLY A 22 -1.55 -5.24 -7.49
CA GLY A 22 -0.64 -6.17 -6.84
C GLY A 22 0.06 -5.58 -5.63
N TRP A 23 0.64 -6.47 -4.82
CA TRP A 23 1.50 -6.06 -3.73
C TRP A 23 2.68 -7.02 -3.54
N PHE A 24 3.72 -6.55 -2.86
CA PHE A 24 4.81 -7.42 -2.43
C PHE A 24 5.48 -6.90 -1.16
N PRO A 25 5.96 -7.80 -0.27
CA PRO A 25 6.77 -7.40 0.87
C PRO A 25 8.15 -6.91 0.41
N THR A 26 8.69 -5.90 1.09
CA THR A 26 10.08 -5.47 0.97
C THR A 26 10.83 -5.77 2.27
N PRO A 27 12.18 -5.73 2.30
CA PRO A 27 12.93 -5.98 3.54
C PRO A 27 12.54 -5.06 4.71
N ASP A 28 12.08 -3.85 4.39
CA ASP A 28 11.73 -2.77 5.31
C ASP A 28 10.23 -2.42 5.33
N GLY A 29 9.37 -3.16 4.61
CA GLY A 29 8.00 -2.72 4.39
C GLY A 29 7.18 -3.55 3.41
N LEU A 30 6.32 -2.86 2.67
CA LEU A 30 5.42 -3.42 1.67
C LEU A 30 5.23 -2.40 0.54
N ALA A 31 5.09 -2.87 -0.69
CA ALA A 31 4.77 -2.03 -1.84
C ALA A 31 3.46 -2.46 -2.50
N PHE A 32 2.69 -1.47 -2.96
CA PHE A 32 1.59 -1.69 -3.91
C PHE A 32 2.04 -1.38 -5.33
N THR A 33 1.48 -2.10 -6.28
CA THR A 33 1.77 -1.97 -7.72
C THR A 33 0.52 -1.78 -8.54
N ASP A 34 0.69 -1.19 -9.73
CA ASP A 34 -0.30 -1.25 -10.79
C ASP A 34 -0.34 -2.63 -11.44
N LYS A 35 -1.21 -2.78 -12.45
CA LYS A 35 -1.38 -4.00 -13.26
C LYS A 35 -0.13 -4.37 -14.09
N GLU A 36 0.80 -3.43 -14.29
CA GLU A 36 2.05 -3.60 -15.04
C GLU A 36 3.22 -3.96 -14.11
N GLY A 37 3.00 -3.95 -12.79
CA GLY A 37 4.01 -4.22 -11.77
C GLY A 37 4.83 -2.99 -11.38
N ASN A 38 4.48 -1.79 -11.85
CA ASN A 38 5.14 -0.57 -11.42
C ASN A 38 4.70 -0.21 -10.01
N ARG A 39 5.64 0.25 -9.19
CA ARG A 39 5.38 0.61 -7.80
C ARG A 39 4.59 1.91 -7.71
N LEU A 40 3.40 1.84 -7.11
CA LEU A 40 2.55 2.99 -6.79
C LEU A 40 2.98 3.66 -5.48
N ILE A 41 3.22 2.84 -4.44
CA ILE A 41 3.67 3.32 -3.12
C ILE A 41 4.53 2.28 -2.42
N HIS A 42 5.43 2.75 -1.55
CA HIS A 42 6.10 1.92 -0.54
C HIS A 42 5.67 2.39 0.84
N LEU A 43 5.23 1.43 1.67
CA LEU A 43 4.87 1.66 3.05
C LEU A 43 5.92 1.00 3.94
N SER A 44 6.62 1.83 4.72
CA SER A 44 7.66 1.39 5.66
C SER A 44 7.01 0.76 6.89
N LYS A 45 7.55 -0.36 7.36
CA LYS A 45 7.05 -1.02 8.57
C LYS A 45 7.44 -0.22 9.81
N THR A 46 6.45 0.28 10.56
CA THR A 46 6.67 1.08 11.79
C THR A 46 6.38 0.31 13.08
N GLY A 47 5.62 -0.78 13.00
CA GLY A 47 5.25 -1.61 14.14
C GLY A 47 5.07 -3.09 13.77
N SER A 48 4.52 -3.88 14.69
CA SER A 48 4.29 -5.32 14.44
C SER A 48 3.30 -5.55 13.29
N GLN A 49 2.32 -4.66 13.12
CA GLN A 49 1.22 -4.78 12.17
C GLN A 49 0.83 -3.44 11.52
N THR A 50 1.72 -2.45 11.54
CA THR A 50 1.50 -1.11 11.01
C THR A 50 2.59 -0.72 10.01
N TYR A 51 2.16 -0.11 8.92
CA TYR A 51 3.01 0.39 7.85
C TYR A 51 2.60 1.82 7.49
N GLU A 52 3.57 2.64 7.09
CA GLU A 52 3.35 4.07 6.86
C GLU A 52 4.04 4.59 5.61
N ALA A 53 3.41 5.55 4.95
CA ALA A 53 4.01 6.31 3.85
C ALA A 53 3.63 7.79 3.96
N ARG A 54 4.57 8.67 3.65
CA ARG A 54 4.29 10.11 3.56
C ARG A 54 3.83 10.46 2.15
N LEU A 55 2.64 11.03 2.04
CA LEU A 55 2.07 11.46 0.78
C LEU A 55 2.67 12.81 0.33
N PRO A 56 2.57 13.16 -0.97
CA PRO A 56 3.08 14.44 -1.47
C PRO A 56 2.49 15.69 -0.79
N GLY A 57 1.25 15.61 -0.30
CA GLY A 57 0.59 16.68 0.46
C GLY A 57 1.08 16.85 1.90
N GLY A 58 1.94 15.94 2.38
CA GLY A 58 2.50 15.95 3.73
C GLY A 58 1.75 15.08 4.73
N GLU A 59 0.57 14.56 4.37
CA GLU A 59 -0.18 13.59 5.15
C GLU A 59 0.57 12.26 5.28
N VAL A 60 0.24 11.50 6.32
CA VAL A 60 0.77 10.15 6.54
C VAL A 60 -0.34 9.15 6.28
N LEU A 61 -0.14 8.27 5.30
CA LEU A 61 -1.00 7.14 5.05
C LEU A 61 -0.57 5.97 5.93
N ILE A 62 -1.51 5.39 6.68
CA ILE A 62 -1.26 4.27 7.58
C ILE A 62 -2.02 3.05 7.07
N LEU A 63 -1.30 1.94 6.84
CA LEU A 63 -1.87 0.62 6.60
C LEU A 63 -1.70 -0.23 7.86
N GLY A 64 -2.81 -0.61 8.47
CA GLY A 64 -2.85 -1.47 9.64
C GLY A 64 -3.69 -2.72 9.40
N ARG A 65 -3.44 -3.78 10.16
CA ARG A 65 -4.39 -4.89 10.22
C ARG A 65 -5.65 -4.44 10.97
N LEU A 66 -6.81 -4.80 10.44
CA LEU A 66 -8.07 -4.66 11.17
C LEU A 66 -8.03 -5.57 12.40
N ALA A 67 -8.58 -5.09 13.52
CA ALA A 67 -8.85 -5.95 14.67
C ALA A 67 -9.90 -6.99 14.26
N GLU A 68 -9.73 -8.23 14.73
CA GLU A 68 -10.69 -9.32 14.53
C GLU A 68 -12.05 -9.01 15.18
#